data_AF-A0A1V5PT29-F1
#
_entry.id   AF-A0A1V5PT29-F1
#
_cell.length_a   1.000
_cell.length_b   1.000
_cell.length_c   1.000
_cell.angle_alpha   90.00
_cell.angle_beta   90.00
_cell.angle_gamma   90.00
#
_symmetry.space_group_name_H-M   'P 1'
#
loop_
_entity.id
_entity.type
_entity.pdbx_description
1 polymer ?
#
loop_
_entity_poly.entity_id
_entity_poly.type
_entity_poly.pdbx_seq_one_letter_code
_entity_poly.pdbx_strand_id
1 'polypeptide(L)'
;MDIAKLKKSSAMSRRMYIINYSANKLGVDIYYLFGLLNMYNAKNRGRWFWQKAVFQGILKESFEKFNTFMDKFSQQFRSMDENTIDSNLSESRRLLEKLVADLETNLIVNREEDQASVRMYLDDNIKGLIDQSLRETA
;
A
#
# COMPACT_ATOMS: atom_id res chain seq x y z
N MET A 1 -9.34 13.81 -6.21
CA MET A 1 -7.86 13.82 -6.06
C MET A 1 -7.38 15.16 -6.59
N ASP A 2 -6.62 15.91 -5.79
CA ASP A 2 -5.97 17.15 -6.27
C ASP A 2 -4.57 16.83 -6.80
N ILE A 3 -4.45 16.67 -8.13
CA ILE A 3 -3.20 16.30 -8.79
C ILE A 3 -2.13 17.38 -8.60
N ALA A 4 -2.51 18.66 -8.65
CA ALA A 4 -1.57 19.77 -8.54
C ALA A 4 -0.92 19.81 -7.14
N LYS A 5 -1.71 19.60 -6.09
CA LYS A 5 -1.21 19.47 -4.72
C LYS A 5 -0.33 18.23 -4.56
N LEU A 6 -0.79 17.08 -5.08
CA LEU A 6 -0.04 15.83 -4.99
C LEU A 6 1.33 15.92 -5.68
N LYS A 7 1.43 16.59 -6.84
CA LYS A 7 2.71 16.86 -7.51
C LYS A 7 3.71 17.61 -6.63
N LYS A 8 3.25 18.53 -5.78
CA LYS A 8 4.11 19.32 -4.87
C LYS A 8 4.56 18.58 -3.61
N SER A 9 3.82 17.56 -3.17
CA SER A 9 4.14 16.80 -1.95
C SER A 9 5.48 16.03 -2.01
N SER A 10 5.91 15.43 -0.90
CA SER A 10 7.11 14.58 -0.88
C SER A 10 6.89 13.28 -1.68
N ALA A 11 7.96 12.59 -2.08
CA ALA A 11 7.82 11.31 -2.78
C ALA A 11 7.11 10.25 -1.91
N MET A 12 7.41 10.25 -0.60
CA MET A 12 6.78 9.35 0.36
C MET A 12 5.29 9.66 0.51
N SER A 13 4.94 10.94 0.68
CA SER A 13 3.55 11.38 0.84
C SER A 13 2.72 11.11 -0.42
N ARG A 14 3.30 11.33 -1.61
CA ARG A 14 2.68 10.89 -2.87
C ARG A 14 2.41 9.40 -2.89
N ARG A 15 3.43 8.59 -2.60
CA ARG A 15 3.30 7.14 -2.60
C ARG A 15 2.21 6.69 -1.64
N MET A 16 2.21 7.21 -0.41
CA MET A 16 1.21 6.87 0.60
C MET A 16 -0.20 7.25 0.15
N TYR A 17 -0.37 8.45 -0.43
CA TYR A 17 -1.65 8.88 -0.96
C TYR A 17 -2.15 7.96 -2.08
N ILE A 18 -1.28 7.59 -3.03
CA ILE A 18 -1.65 6.69 -4.12
C ILE A 18 -2.06 5.32 -3.57
N ILE A 19 -1.29 4.77 -2.62
CA ILE A 19 -1.64 3.50 -1.95
C ILE A 19 -3.01 3.63 -1.28
N ASN A 20 -3.24 4.71 -0.51
CA ASN A 20 -4.52 4.96 0.16
C ASN A 20 -5.68 5.08 -0.83
N TYR A 21 -5.49 5.82 -1.92
CA TYR A 21 -6.49 5.97 -2.98
C TYR A 21 -6.85 4.61 -3.59
N SER A 22 -5.85 3.83 -3.97
CA SER A 22 -6.04 2.52 -4.58
C SER A 22 -6.67 1.52 -3.62
N ALA A 23 -6.27 1.52 -2.34
CA ALA A 23 -6.87 0.68 -1.30
C ALA A 23 -8.36 1.03 -1.13
N ASN A 24 -8.69 2.31 -0.96
CA ASN A 24 -10.08 2.74 -0.77
C ASN A 24 -10.98 2.36 -1.97
N LYS A 25 -10.44 2.37 -3.19
CA LYS A 25 -11.16 1.91 -4.39
C LYS A 25 -11.40 0.40 -4.42
N LEU A 26 -10.70 -0.39 -3.60
CA LEU A 26 -10.91 -1.82 -3.39
C LEU A 26 -11.81 -2.13 -2.19
N GLY A 27 -12.37 -1.11 -1.52
CA GLY A 27 -13.13 -1.28 -0.29
C GLY A 27 -12.26 -1.63 0.92
N VAL A 28 -10.97 -1.35 0.85
CA VAL A 28 -9.98 -1.65 1.89
C VAL A 28 -9.35 -0.34 2.36
N ASP A 29 -9.37 -0.06 3.65
CA ASP A 29 -8.61 1.11 4.14
C ASP A 29 -7.11 0.79 4.26
N ILE A 30 -6.30 1.85 4.26
CA ILE A 30 -4.84 1.72 4.32
C ILE A 30 -4.35 1.06 5.62
N TYR A 31 -5.05 1.21 6.73
CA TYR A 31 -4.66 0.59 8.00
C TYR A 31 -4.85 -0.92 7.98
N TYR A 32 -5.91 -1.42 7.34
CA TYR A 32 -6.10 -2.85 7.10
C TYR A 32 -4.99 -3.40 6.19
N LEU A 33 -4.68 -2.71 5.08
CA LEU A 33 -3.59 -3.12 4.18
C LEU A 33 -2.25 -3.25 4.92
N PHE A 34 -1.85 -2.22 5.66
CA PHE A 34 -0.60 -2.27 6.44
C PHE A 34 -0.70 -3.25 7.62
N GLY A 35 -1.89 -3.48 8.15
CA GLY A 35 -2.19 -4.55 9.11
C GLY A 35 -1.88 -5.94 8.56
N LEU A 36 -2.35 -6.27 7.34
CA LEU A 36 -2.04 -7.54 6.67
C LEU A 36 -0.53 -7.75 6.50
N LEU A 37 0.15 -6.70 6.04
CA LEU A 37 1.61 -6.74 5.80
C LEU A 37 2.37 -6.97 7.11
N ASN A 38 1.96 -6.30 8.20
CA ASN A 38 2.55 -6.52 9.51
C ASN A 38 2.19 -7.88 10.11
N MET A 39 0.95 -8.36 9.92
CA MET A 39 0.52 -9.68 10.35
C MET A 39 1.35 -10.77 9.66
N TYR A 40 1.62 -10.63 8.37
CA TYR A 40 2.52 -11.53 7.65
C TYR A 40 3.94 -11.52 8.24
N ASN A 41 4.50 -10.35 8.50
CA ASN A 41 5.82 -10.25 9.12
C ASN A 41 5.85 -10.86 10.53
N ALA A 42 4.81 -10.66 11.32
CA ALA A 42 4.68 -11.24 12.65
C ALA A 42 4.66 -12.78 12.58
N LYS A 43 3.94 -13.37 11.62
CA LYS A 43 3.89 -14.83 11.41
C LYS A 43 5.20 -15.43 10.87
N ASN A 44 6.00 -14.67 10.10
CA ASN A 44 7.15 -15.21 9.33
C ASN A 44 8.56 -14.82 9.84
N ARG A 45 8.69 -14.34 11.08
CA ARG A 45 9.95 -13.98 11.79
C ARG A 45 10.66 -12.71 11.30
N GLY A 46 10.41 -11.59 11.99
CA GLY A 46 11.42 -10.57 12.31
C GLY A 46 11.35 -9.23 11.55
N ARG A 47 11.46 -8.13 12.30
CA ARG A 47 11.13 -6.73 11.96
C ARG A 47 11.57 -6.19 10.57
N TRP A 48 10.63 -5.40 10.03
CA TRP A 48 10.77 -4.25 9.12
C TRP A 48 10.49 -4.47 7.61
N PHE A 49 9.24 -4.18 7.25
CA PHE A 49 8.64 -4.21 5.91
C PHE A 49 9.24 -3.22 4.90
N TRP A 50 9.79 -2.10 5.38
CA TRP A 50 10.29 -1.04 4.50
C TRP A 50 11.69 -1.30 3.95
N GLN A 51 12.42 -2.30 4.46
CA GLN A 51 13.75 -2.63 3.95
C GLN A 51 13.98 -4.12 3.65
N LYS A 52 13.42 -5.10 4.39
CA LYS A 52 13.65 -6.54 4.12
C LYS A 52 12.57 -7.48 4.68
N ALA A 53 11.29 -7.29 4.33
CA ALA A 53 10.34 -8.40 4.45
C ALA A 53 10.70 -9.45 3.39
N VAL A 54 11.18 -10.62 3.82
CA VAL A 54 11.43 -11.73 2.91
C VAL A 54 10.10 -12.42 2.64
N PHE A 55 9.22 -11.76 1.89
CA PHE A 55 8.10 -12.45 1.28
C PHE A 55 8.65 -13.66 0.50
N GLN A 56 7.90 -14.75 0.50
CA GLN A 56 8.27 -15.98 -0.20
C GLN A 56 7.21 -16.35 -1.24
N GLY A 57 7.63 -17.08 -2.27
CA GLY A 57 6.75 -17.59 -3.32
C GLY A 57 5.94 -16.50 -4.03
N ILE A 58 4.67 -16.78 -4.27
CA ILE A 58 3.74 -15.91 -5.02
C ILE A 58 3.61 -14.53 -4.38
N LEU A 59 3.61 -14.47 -3.05
CA LEU A 59 3.45 -13.21 -2.33
C LEU A 59 4.67 -12.29 -2.52
N LYS A 60 5.87 -12.86 -2.66
CA LYS A 60 7.08 -12.09 -3.01
C LYS A 60 6.93 -11.42 -4.35
N GLU A 61 6.50 -12.18 -5.34
CA GLU A 61 6.33 -11.70 -6.71
C GLU A 61 5.27 -10.58 -6.76
N SER A 62 4.12 -10.77 -6.11
CA SER A 62 3.07 -9.75 -6.03
C SER A 62 3.52 -8.49 -5.31
N PHE A 63 4.24 -8.63 -4.19
CA PHE A 63 4.79 -7.49 -3.47
C PHE A 63 5.86 -6.75 -4.28
N GLU A 64 6.83 -7.45 -4.87
CA GLU A 64 7.91 -6.83 -5.66
C GLU A 64 7.36 -6.12 -6.90
N LYS A 65 6.38 -6.72 -7.60
CA LYS A 65 5.68 -6.09 -8.73
C LYS A 65 5.00 -4.80 -8.30
N PHE A 66 4.20 -4.85 -7.24
CA PHE A 66 3.51 -3.67 -6.71
C PHE A 66 4.52 -2.61 -6.25
N ASN A 67 5.54 -2.99 -5.49
CA ASN A 67 6.53 -2.08 -4.92
C ASN A 67 7.33 -1.38 -6.02
N THR A 68 7.83 -2.13 -7.01
CA THR A 68 8.59 -1.60 -8.14
C THR A 68 7.74 -0.65 -8.99
N PHE A 69 6.47 -1.01 -9.21
CA PHE A 69 5.54 -0.15 -9.92
C PHE A 69 5.31 1.17 -9.15
N MET A 70 5.04 1.08 -7.85
CA MET A 70 4.80 2.24 -6.99
C MET A 70 6.01 3.17 -6.88
N ASP A 71 7.22 2.61 -6.84
CA ASP A 71 8.47 3.39 -6.88
C ASP A 71 8.57 4.20 -8.17
N LYS A 72 8.41 3.56 -9.33
CA LYS A 72 8.45 4.25 -10.63
C LYS A 72 7.34 5.28 -10.76
N PHE A 73 6.11 4.91 -10.40
CA PHE A 73 4.96 5.80 -10.51
C PHE A 73 5.12 7.04 -9.62
N SER A 74 5.50 6.88 -8.35
CA SER A 74 5.65 8.00 -7.42
C SER A 74 6.79 8.96 -7.78
N GLN A 75 7.87 8.45 -8.40
CA GLN A 75 8.99 9.24 -8.90
C GLN A 75 8.60 10.05 -10.15
N GLN A 76 7.92 9.40 -11.10
CA GLN A 76 7.54 10.02 -12.38
C GLN A 76 6.24 10.84 -12.30
N PHE A 77 5.49 10.73 -11.21
CA PHE A 77 4.18 11.38 -11.02
C PHE A 77 4.17 12.87 -11.39
N ARG A 78 5.26 13.59 -11.07
CA ARG A 78 5.37 15.04 -11.31
C ARG A 78 5.32 15.40 -12.80
N SER A 79 5.92 14.59 -13.65
CA SER A 79 6.06 14.83 -15.08
C SER A 79 4.94 14.20 -15.92
N MET A 80 4.07 13.38 -15.33
CA MET A 80 2.95 12.74 -16.03
C MET A 80 1.80 13.71 -16.28
N ASP A 81 1.15 13.56 -17.43
CA ASP A 81 -0.17 14.13 -17.71
C ASP A 81 -1.28 13.34 -16.98
N GLU A 82 -2.49 13.88 -16.98
CA GLU A 82 -3.62 13.30 -16.23
C GLU A 82 -4.05 11.92 -16.77
N ASN A 83 -4.04 11.70 -18.08
CA ASN A 83 -4.41 10.40 -18.66
C ASN A 83 -3.40 9.33 -18.24
N THR A 84 -2.12 9.66 -18.25
CA THR A 84 -1.05 8.78 -17.77
C THR A 84 -1.18 8.50 -16.27
N ILE A 85 -1.55 9.50 -15.47
CA ILE A 85 -1.83 9.31 -14.04
C ILE A 85 -2.99 8.35 -13.83
N ASP A 86 -4.10 8.52 -14.53
CA ASP A 86 -5.29 7.67 -14.39
C ASP A 86 -5.04 6.21 -14.82
N SER A 87 -4.27 6.02 -15.90
CA SER A 87 -3.84 4.69 -16.32
C SER A 87 -2.97 4.02 -15.24
N ASN A 88 -2.01 4.77 -14.66
CA ASN A 88 -1.15 4.24 -13.60
C ASN A 88 -1.92 4.01 -12.28
N LEU A 89 -2.93 4.81 -11.97
CA LEU A 89 -3.83 4.57 -10.83
C LEU A 89 -4.60 3.25 -11.02
N SER A 90 -5.13 3.03 -12.22
CA SER A 90 -5.83 1.79 -12.56
C SER A 90 -4.93 0.56 -12.43
N GLU A 91 -3.69 0.65 -12.92
CA GLU A 91 -2.70 -0.43 -12.80
C GLU A 91 -2.25 -0.64 -11.34
N SER A 92 -2.03 0.44 -10.58
CA SER A 92 -1.70 0.34 -9.15
C SER A 92 -2.78 -0.40 -8.37
N ARG A 93 -4.06 -0.15 -8.70
CA ARG A 93 -5.21 -0.81 -8.09
C ARG A 93 -5.22 -2.29 -8.40
N ARG A 94 -5.00 -2.67 -9.67
CA ARG A 94 -4.96 -4.07 -10.11
C ARG A 94 -3.84 -4.85 -9.40
N LEU A 95 -2.66 -4.26 -9.29
CA LEU A 95 -1.53 -4.87 -8.59
C LEU A 95 -1.78 -4.97 -7.09
N LEU A 96 -2.39 -3.94 -6.48
CA LEU A 96 -2.74 -3.95 -5.06
C LEU A 96 -3.81 -4.99 -4.75
N GLU A 97 -4.84 -5.13 -5.60
CA GLU A 97 -5.89 -6.14 -5.46
C GLU A 97 -5.30 -7.55 -5.42
N LYS A 98 -4.37 -7.85 -6.34
CA LYS A 98 -3.65 -9.13 -6.34
C LYS A 98 -2.86 -9.32 -5.05
N LEU A 99 -2.10 -8.31 -4.63
CA LEU A 99 -1.31 -8.37 -3.39
C LEU A 99 -2.19 -8.62 -2.15
N VAL A 100 -3.32 -7.91 -2.04
CA VAL A 100 -4.27 -8.08 -0.92
C VAL A 100 -4.87 -9.48 -0.94
N ALA A 101 -5.32 -9.97 -2.09
CA ALA A 101 -5.87 -11.33 -2.20
C ALA A 101 -4.85 -12.40 -1.83
N ASP A 102 -3.60 -12.26 -2.28
CA ASP A 102 -2.51 -13.19 -1.94
C ASP A 102 -2.18 -13.14 -0.43
N LEU A 103 -2.21 -11.96 0.20
CA LEU A 103 -2.04 -11.81 1.65
C LEU A 103 -3.16 -12.48 2.42
N GLU A 104 -4.41 -12.20 2.07
CA GLU A 104 -5.60 -12.76 2.74
C GLU A 104 -5.62 -14.29 2.64
N THR A 105 -5.31 -14.82 1.45
CA THR A 105 -5.20 -16.26 1.22
C THR A 105 -4.07 -16.88 2.04
N ASN A 106 -2.89 -16.27 2.06
CA ASN A 106 -1.74 -16.80 2.79
C ASN A 106 -1.93 -16.73 4.31
N LEU A 107 -2.58 -15.68 4.79
CA LEU A 107 -2.81 -15.44 6.21
C LEU A 107 -4.06 -16.15 6.76
N ILE A 108 -4.90 -16.68 5.86
CA ILE A 108 -6.22 -17.27 6.15
C ILE A 108 -7.09 -16.21 6.86
N VAL A 109 -7.21 -15.05 6.23
CA VAL A 109 -7.98 -13.89 6.73
C VAL A 109 -9.27 -13.79 5.93
N ASN A 110 -10.40 -13.75 6.63
CA ASN A 110 -11.67 -13.34 6.05
C ASN A 110 -11.84 -11.84 6.25
N ARG A 111 -11.76 -11.06 5.17
CA ARG A 111 -11.81 -9.59 5.22
C ARG A 111 -13.02 -9.04 5.99
N GLU A 112 -14.18 -9.68 5.87
CA GLU A 112 -15.42 -9.22 6.50
C GLU A 112 -15.44 -9.46 8.01
N GLU A 113 -14.85 -10.58 8.45
CA GLU A 113 -14.88 -11.03 9.84
C GLU A 113 -13.67 -10.53 10.64
N ASP A 114 -12.50 -10.48 9.99
CA ASP A 114 -11.20 -10.26 10.63
C ASP A 114 -10.70 -8.81 10.51
N GLN A 115 -11.50 -7.90 9.96
CA GLN A 115 -11.05 -6.53 9.69
C GLN A 115 -10.46 -5.83 10.93
N ALA A 116 -11.10 -6.00 12.08
CA ALA A 116 -10.66 -5.41 13.34
C ALA A 116 -9.37 -6.07 13.86
N SER A 117 -9.28 -7.41 13.81
CA SER A 117 -8.11 -8.15 14.29
C SER A 117 -6.88 -7.88 13.44
N VAL A 118 -7.04 -7.78 12.11
CA VAL A 118 -5.96 -7.42 11.17
C VAL A 118 -5.42 -6.03 11.47
N ARG A 119 -6.28 -5.04 11.71
CA ARG A 119 -5.84 -3.66 12.04
C ARG A 119 -5.02 -3.59 13.32
N MET A 120 -5.19 -4.52 14.27
CA MET A 120 -4.39 -4.56 15.51
C MET A 120 -2.92 -4.91 15.25
N TYR A 121 -2.58 -5.47 14.10
CA TYR A 121 -1.19 -5.72 13.71
C TYR A 121 -0.48 -4.45 13.20
N LEU A 122 -1.20 -3.37 12.96
CA LEU A 122 -0.59 -2.12 12.53
C LEU A 122 0.32 -1.55 13.63
N ASP A 123 1.58 -1.37 13.29
CA ASP A 123 2.58 -0.78 14.17
C ASP A 123 2.35 0.73 14.31
N ASP A 124 2.45 1.26 15.54
CA ASP A 124 2.19 2.67 15.83
C ASP A 124 3.10 3.63 15.05
N ASN A 125 4.34 3.23 14.74
CA ASN A 125 5.24 4.08 13.94
C ASN A 125 4.76 4.14 12.48
N ILE A 126 4.28 3.02 11.94
CA ILE A 126 3.70 2.98 10.59
C ILE A 126 2.41 3.79 10.55
N LYS A 127 1.56 3.66 11.57
CA LYS A 127 0.36 4.48 11.70
C LYS A 127 0.71 5.98 11.70
N GLY A 128 1.68 6.39 12.50
CA GLY A 128 2.16 7.77 12.52
C GLY A 128 2.69 8.24 11.16
N LEU A 129 3.43 7.38 10.45
CA LEU A 129 3.94 7.67 9.11
C LEU A 129 2.81 7.82 8.07
N ILE A 130 1.80 6.95 8.12
CA ILE A 130 0.60 7.03 7.28
C ILE A 130 -0.10 8.37 7.53
N ASP A 131 -0.39 8.68 8.79
CA ASP A 131 -1.13 9.87 9.17
C ASP A 131 -0.39 11.16 8.77
N GLN A 132 0.92 11.20 9.00
CA GLN A 132 1.77 12.33 8.59
C GLN A 132 1.77 12.50 7.06
N SER A 133 1.98 11.40 6.33
CA SER A 133 2.04 11.41 4.86
C SER A 133 0.71 11.86 4.23
N LEU A 134 -0.41 11.41 4.81
CA LEU A 134 -1.74 11.78 4.33
C LEU A 134 -2.09 13.24 4.67
N ARG A 135 -1.66 13.77 5.82
CA ARG A 135 -1.84 15.20 6.14
C ARG A 135 -1.12 16.13 5.18
N GLU A 136 0.04 15.75 4.68
CA GLU A 136 0.78 16.56 3.67
C GLU A 136 0.08 16.61 2.31
N THR A 137 -0.87 15.71 2.06
CA THR A 137 -1.59 15.57 0.79
C THR A 137 -3.08 15.93 0.88
N ALA A 138 -3.64 16.02 2.10
CA ALA A 138 -4.98 16.51 2.42
C ALA A 138 -5.06 18.02 2.30
#